data_AF-A0AAW3TWJ6-F1
#
_entry.id   AF-A0AAW3TWJ6-F1
#
_cell.length_a   1.000
_cell.length_b   1.000
_cell.length_c   1.000
_cell.angle_alpha   90.00
_cell.angle_beta   90.00
_cell.angle_gamma   90.00
#
_symmetry.space_group_name_H-M   'P 1'
#
loop_
_entity.id
_entity.type
_entity.pdbx_description
1 polymer ?
#
loop_
_entity_poly.entity_id
_entity_poly.type
_entity_poly.pdbx_seq_one_letter_code
_entity_poly.pdbx_strand_id
1 'polypeptide(L)' 'MTLQVNITPNGRMSLPVGIRKRLGLEDGGAVLVEETPDGVILRTVEQAVAKAQAIAKRYAQQPGASVDDFLAVRREDSGE' A
#
# COMPACT_ATOMS: atom_id res chain seq x y z
N MET A 1 7.55 -9.55 15.48
CA MET A 1 6.92 -9.52 16.82
C MET A 1 5.52 -10.05 16.66
N THR A 2 5.17 -11.11 17.40
CA THR A 2 3.84 -11.72 17.35
C THR A 2 3.13 -11.41 18.68
N LEU A 3 1.88 -10.98 18.61
CA LEU A 3 1.06 -10.69 19.78
C LEU A 3 -0.27 -11.40 19.63
N GLN A 4 -0.74 -12.01 20.71
CA GLN A 4 -2.10 -12.50 20.79
C GLN A 4 -3.02 -11.34 21.20
N VAL A 5 -4.11 -11.15 20.45
CA VAL A 5 -5.16 -10.16 20.76
C VAL A 5 -6.49 -10.90 20.69
N ASN A 6 -7.36 -10.65 21.68
CA ASN A 6 -8.70 -11.22 21.67
C ASN A 6 -9.62 -10.37 20.79
N ILE A 7 -10.45 -11.05 20.00
CA ILE A 7 -11.55 -10.45 19.27
C ILE A 7 -12.81 -10.64 20.12
N THR A 8 -13.51 -9.56 20.42
CA THR A 8 -14.78 -9.63 21.15
C THR A 8 -15.89 -10.21 20.26
N PRO A 9 -17.01 -10.71 20.81
CA PRO A 9 -18.07 -11.34 20.01
C PRO A 9 -18.68 -10.43 18.92
N ASN A 10 -18.59 -9.10 19.09
CA ASN A 10 -19.01 -8.11 18.10
C ASN A 10 -17.93 -7.77 17.05
N GLY A 11 -16.86 -8.58 16.96
CA GLY A 11 -15.81 -8.45 15.95
C GLY A 11 -14.77 -7.35 16.23
N ARG A 12 -14.79 -6.72 17.40
CA ARG A 12 -13.81 -5.66 17.73
C ARG A 12 -12.54 -6.25 18.33
N MET A 13 -11.40 -5.68 17.96
CA MET A 13 -10.13 -5.96 18.63
C MET A 13 -9.50 -4.63 19.09
N SER A 14 -8.89 -4.64 20.27
CA SER A 14 -8.15 -3.49 20.77
C SER A 14 -6.71 -3.55 20.28
N LEU A 15 -6.30 -2.57 19.49
CA LEU A 15 -4.92 -2.49 19.03
C LEU A 15 -4.01 -2.02 20.18
N PRO A 16 -2.99 -2.81 20.60
CA PRO A 16 -2.11 -2.43 21.70
C PRO A 16 -1.42 -1.08 21.48
N VAL A 17 -1.19 -0.34 22.56
CA VAL A 17 -0.66 1.04 22.51
C VAL A 17 0.61 1.16 21.68
N GLY A 18 1.56 0.21 21.82
CA GLY A 18 2.81 0.23 21.06
C GLY A 18 2.61 0.11 19.54
N ILE A 19 1.57 -0.60 19.09
CA ILE A 19 1.24 -0.66 17.66
C ILE A 19 0.59 0.67 17.23
N ARG A 20 -0.34 1.22 18.03
CA ARG A 20 -0.96 2.51 17.72
C ARG A 20 0.07 3.61 17.51
N LYS A 21 1.05 3.74 18.41
CA LYS A 21 2.14 4.72 18.29
C LYS A 21 2.91 4.60 16.98
N ARG A 22 3.32 3.38 16.63
CA ARG A 22 4.09 3.12 15.39
C ARG A 22 3.28 3.35 14.12
N LEU A 23 1.95 3.25 14.19
CA LEU A 23 1.05 3.49 13.06
C LEU A 23 0.46 4.90 13.06
N GLY A 24 0.82 5.77 14.01
CA GLY A 24 0.24 7.12 14.13
C GLY A 24 -1.24 7.14 14.48
N LEU A 25 -1.74 6.11 15.17
CA LEU A 25 -3.16 5.94 15.54
C LEU A 25 -3.42 6.26 17.02
N GLU A 26 -2.64 7.18 17.59
CA GLU A 26 -2.66 7.49 19.03
C GLU A 26 -3.99 8.13 19.44
N ASP A 27 -4.55 8.98 18.58
CA ASP A 27 -5.84 9.65 18.73
C ASP A 27 -6.99 8.90 18.02
N GLY A 28 -6.75 7.65 17.62
CA GLY A 28 -7.65 6.87 16.78
C GLY A 28 -7.39 7.05 15.29
N GLY A 29 -8.39 6.74 14.46
CA GLY A 29 -8.28 6.81 13.00
C GLY A 29 -8.78 5.55 12.30
N ALA A 30 -8.49 5.46 11.00
CA ALA A 30 -8.90 4.35 10.15
C ALA A 30 -7.68 3.56 9.65
N VAL A 31 -7.87 2.25 9.50
CA VAL A 31 -6.93 1.35 8.84
C VAL A 31 -7.65 0.63 7.72
N LEU A 32 -6.91 0.30 6.67
CA LEU A 32 -7.35 -0.60 5.62
C LEU A 32 -7.15 -2.03 6.09
N VAL A 33 -8.18 -2.86 5.92
CA VAL A 33 -8.14 -4.30 6.14
C VAL A 33 -8.16 -4.98 4.78
N GLU A 34 -7.08 -5.67 4.44
CA GLU A 34 -6.98 -6.47 3.21
C GLU A 34 -7.09 -7.94 3.58
N GLU A 35 -8.10 -8.63 3.06
CA GLU A 35 -8.20 -10.09 3.17
C GLU A 35 -7.24 -10.76 2.17
N THR A 36 -6.56 -11.79 2.65
CA THR A 36 -5.63 -12.61 1.88
C THR A 36 -5.91 -14.09 2.13
N PRO A 37 -5.35 -15.02 1.33
CA PRO A 37 -5.52 -16.45 1.57
C PRO A 37 -5.07 -16.92 2.96
N ASP A 38 -4.11 -16.22 3.57
CA ASP A 38 -3.49 -16.61 4.84
C ASP A 38 -4.01 -15.80 6.04
N GLY A 39 -4.93 -14.85 5.82
CA GLY A 39 -5.50 -14.04 6.89
C GLY A 39 -5.80 -12.61 6.47
N VAL A 40 -5.56 -11.66 7.38
CA VAL A 40 -5.81 -10.23 7.12
C VAL A 40 -4.55 -9.40 7.32
N ILE A 41 -4.37 -8.39 6.47
CA ILE A 41 -3.31 -7.40 6.61
C ILE A 41 -3.92 -6.04 6.92
N LEU A 42 -3.50 -5.44 8.02
CA LEU A 42 -3.85 -4.08 8.40
C LEU A 42 -2.79 -3.11 7.90
N ARG A 43 -3.21 -2.03 7.22
CA ARG A 43 -2.31 -0.93 6.79
C ARG A 43 -2.94 0.43 7.01
N THR A 44 -2.11 1.45 7.23
CA THR A 44 -2.55 2.83 7.04
C THR A 44 -2.67 3.15 5.54
N VAL A 45 -3.40 4.21 5.19
CA VAL A 45 -3.49 4.67 3.79
C VAL A 45 -2.11 5.02 3.24
N GLU A 46 -1.28 5.70 4.03
CA GLU A 46 0.09 6.06 3.67
C GLU A 46 0.94 4.82 3.34
N GLN A 47 0.84 3.76 4.14
CA GLN A 47 1.52 2.49 3.89
C GLN A 47 1.02 1.81 2.62
N ALA A 48 -0.28 1.87 2.33
CA ALA A 48 -0.85 1.31 1.11
C ALA A 48 -0.37 2.08 -0.13
N VAL A 49 -0.33 3.41 -0.07
CA VAL A 49 0.23 4.26 -1.14
C VAL A 49 1.71 3.97 -1.35
N ALA A 50 2.50 3.90 -0.27
CA ALA A 50 3.92 3.58 -0.35
C ALA A 50 4.17 2.20 -0.99
N LYS A 51 3.35 1.19 -0.65
CA LYS A 51 3.39 -0.14 -1.27
C LYS A 51 3.10 -0.06 -2.77
N ALA A 52 2.04 0.66 -3.17
CA ALA A 52 1.68 0.82 -4.58
C ALA A 52 2.80 1.52 -5.37
N GLN A 53 3.36 2.60 -4.82
CA GLN A 53 4.48 3.31 -5.42
C GLN A 53 5.74 2.43 -5.53
N ALA A 54 6.04 1.62 -4.53
CA ALA A 54 7.17 0.69 -4.56
C ALA A 54 7.01 -0.37 -5.66
N ILE A 55 5.79 -0.85 -5.91
CA ILE A 55 5.50 -1.76 -7.02
C ILE A 55 5.72 -1.03 -8.35
N ALA A 56 5.13 0.15 -8.53
CA ALA A 56 5.26 0.94 -9.75
C ALA A 56 6.72 1.25 -10.10
N LYS A 57 7.54 1.62 -9.10
CA LYS A 57 8.98 1.90 -9.28
C LYS A 57 9.77 0.74 -9.88
N ARG A 58 9.36 -0.52 -9.68
CA ARG A 58 10.04 -1.68 -10.29
C ARG A 58 9.90 -1.71 -11.81
N TYR A 59 8.80 -1.17 -12.32
CA TYR A 59 8.50 -1.15 -13.75
C TYR A 59 8.89 0.17 -14.41
N ALA A 60 9.11 1.23 -13.62
CA ALA A 60 9.44 2.56 -14.11
C ALA A 60 10.81 2.69 -14.81
N GLN A 61 11.70 1.70 -14.66
CA GLN A 61 13.05 1.73 -15.25
C GLN A 61 13.15 0.92 -16.55
N GLN A 62 12.02 0.43 -17.08
CA GLN A 62 12.01 -0.29 -18.36
C GLN A 62 12.08 0.73 -19.53
N PRO A 63 12.83 0.44 -20.61
CA PRO A 63 12.78 1.27 -21.81
C PRO A 63 11.34 1.41 -22.32
N GLY A 64 10.89 2.62 -22.63
CA GLY A 64 9.50 2.85 -23.06
C GLY A 64 8.50 3.01 -21.92
N ALA A 65 8.94 2.94 -20.66
CA ALA A 65 8.06 3.11 -19.50
C ALA A 65 7.73 4.58 -19.20
N SER A 66 8.49 5.52 -19.76
CA SER A 66 8.21 6.95 -19.60
C SER A 66 7.20 7.42 -20.65
N VAL A 67 6.42 8.46 -20.30
CA VAL A 67 5.52 9.12 -21.25
C VAL A 67 6.34 9.75 -22.39
N ASP A 68 7.53 10.28 -22.08
CA ASP A 68 8.40 10.87 -23.09
C ASP A 68 8.87 9.84 -24.11
N ASP A 69 9.27 8.64 -23.67
CA ASP A 69 9.64 7.53 -24.56
C ASP A 69 8.45 7.13 -25.44
N PHE A 70 7.25 7.02 -24.85
CA PHE A 70 6.02 6.71 -25.59
C PHE A 70 5.72 7.76 -26.67
N LEU A 71 5.87 9.05 -26.34
CA LEU A 71 5.64 10.14 -27.28
C LEU A 71 6.72 10.21 -28.36
N ALA A 72 7.98 9.90 -28.04
CA ALA A 72 9.07 9.84 -29.00
C ALA A 72 8.82 8.76 -30.06
N VAL A 73 8.47 7.53 -29.63
CA VAL A 73 8.10 6.42 -30.54
C VAL A 73 6.91 6.81 -31.42
N ARG A 74 5.90 7.50 -30.87
CA ARG A 74 4.73 7.92 -31.64
C ARG A 74 5.04 8.95 -32.73
N ARG A 75 6.02 9.83 -32.52
CA ARG A 75 6.46 10.79 -33.55
C ARG A 75 7.16 10.06 -34.69
N GLU A 76 8.08 9.15 -34.35
CA GLU A 76 8.78 8.31 -35.33
C GLU A 76 7.81 7.48 -36.18
N ASP A 77 6.78 6.87 -35.57
CA ASP A 77 5.74 6.10 -36.28
C ASP A 77 4.83 6.97 -37.17
N SER A 78 4.63 8.25 -36.82
CA SER A 78 3.73 9.16 -37.55
C SER A 78 4.41 9.87 -38.73
N GLY A 79 5.74 9.79 -38.84
CA GLY A 79 6.50 10.39 -39.94
C GLY A 79 6.68 11.92 -39.87
N GLU A 80 6.45 12.53 -38.70
CA GLU A 80 6.77 13.95 -38.40
C GLU A 80 8.09 14.10 -37.64
#